data_AF-A0A3M6RLI9-F1
#
_entry.id   AF-A0A3M6RLI9-F1
#
_cell.length_a   1.000
_cell.length_b   1.000
_cell.length_c   1.000
_cell.angle_alpha   90.00
_cell.angle_beta   90.00
_cell.angle_gamma   90.00
#
_symmetry.space_group_name_H-M   'P 1'
#
loop_
_entity.id
_entity.type
_entity.pdbx_description
1 polymer ?
#
loop_
_entity_poly.entity_id
_entity_poly.type
_entity_poly.pdbx_seq_one_letter_code
_entity_poly.pdbx_strand_id
1 'polypeptide(L)'
;MPTPISSPATPVGEPLLEQLARQAAHKSPFWLLDQLHQQLQAQQAQGPLQPAWQGWWDLLRFCLGRQSIALWLAHERAALQRIQALAALAGQEMLADILSQALQGQAQPPLTITFSQLGHEDLHFNTQATPQEHFDGQDWAGTDAAIDLHGETFAHTVAQLLRDELAELPWPAAITDADATTAAAAGGAADAHAPQPQATQPAQAPQDDGPSQPPALRAITQAHPRLALQALADGASAWLPMQHHSQPAPEPDLLEFYQALWGAPLAGLLAAYASHNGARLFCHGDTVGLELFAIEQWPQQQARMLQAARQHGWPEQPGALPDWLHSAVCFAQCGMEREYWILPTQGPLAGCVLLSETDALAGHRRFADAASFFQALLHAPARILGASGNLRYRNGAALLEPRVRATALGGMP
;
A
#
# COMPACT_ATOMS: atom_id res chain seq x y z
N MET A 1 -29.09 -6.10 56.39
CA MET A 1 -29.22 -5.10 55.32
C MET A 1 -28.89 -5.78 54.00
N PRO A 2 -29.78 -5.75 53.00
CA PRO A 2 -29.57 -6.42 51.73
C PRO A 2 -28.63 -5.62 50.84
N THR A 3 -27.74 -6.33 50.14
CA THR A 3 -26.85 -5.82 49.09
C THR A 3 -27.66 -5.39 47.86
N PRO A 4 -27.33 -4.25 47.21
CA PRO A 4 -27.99 -3.87 45.98
C PRO A 4 -27.46 -4.73 44.82
N ILE A 5 -28.39 -5.37 44.13
CA ILE A 5 -28.18 -6.02 42.84
C ILE A 5 -28.01 -4.91 41.81
N SER A 6 -26.83 -4.78 41.24
CA SER A 6 -26.62 -3.92 40.06
C SER A 6 -27.12 -4.68 38.84
N SER A 7 -28.19 -4.18 38.24
CA SER A 7 -28.64 -4.56 36.90
C SER A 7 -27.53 -4.31 35.88
N PRO A 8 -27.43 -5.13 34.81
CA PRO A 8 -26.40 -4.98 33.79
C PRO A 8 -26.59 -3.65 33.07
N ALA A 9 -25.50 -2.89 32.96
CA ALA A 9 -25.42 -1.70 32.13
C ALA A 9 -25.75 -2.07 30.68
N THR A 10 -26.66 -1.30 30.11
CA THR A 10 -27.00 -1.26 28.68
C THR A 10 -25.71 -1.21 27.86
N PRO A 11 -25.53 -2.05 26.82
CA PRO A 11 -24.35 -1.98 25.98
C PRO A 11 -24.31 -0.61 25.29
N VAL A 12 -23.17 0.06 25.45
CA VAL A 12 -22.76 1.27 24.72
C VAL A 12 -22.96 0.99 23.23
N GLY A 13 -23.67 1.88 22.53
CA GLY A 13 -24.09 1.69 21.14
C GLY A 13 -22.93 1.29 20.24
N GLU A 14 -23.16 0.26 19.42
CA GLU A 14 -22.20 -0.19 18.42
C GLU A 14 -21.80 0.99 17.51
N PRO A 15 -20.51 1.12 17.13
CA PRO A 15 -20.08 2.15 16.20
C PRO A 15 -20.86 2.04 14.89
N LEU A 16 -21.31 3.18 14.36
CA LEU A 16 -22.14 3.27 13.15
C LEU A 16 -21.61 2.44 11.98
N LEU A 17 -20.28 2.29 11.87
CA LEU A 17 -19.62 1.44 10.87
C LEU A 17 -19.88 -0.05 11.04
N GLU A 18 -19.88 -0.58 12.26
CA GLU A 18 -20.22 -1.99 12.50
C GLU A 18 -21.70 -2.25 12.18
N GLN A 19 -22.55 -1.26 12.43
CA GLN A 19 -23.96 -1.31 12.06
C GLN A 19 -24.16 -1.27 10.53
N LEU A 20 -23.45 -0.37 9.83
CA LEU A 20 -23.47 -0.27 8.36
C LEU A 20 -22.87 -1.50 7.69
N ALA A 21 -21.75 -2.02 8.20
CA ALA A 21 -21.10 -3.25 7.71
C ALA A 21 -22.00 -4.48 7.87
N ARG A 22 -22.72 -4.58 8.99
CA ARG A 22 -23.70 -5.66 9.23
C ARG A 22 -24.92 -5.55 8.32
N GLN A 23 -25.41 -4.33 8.06
CA GLN A 23 -26.54 -4.10 7.15
C GLN A 23 -26.16 -4.29 5.67
N ALA A 24 -24.92 -3.99 5.30
CA ALA A 24 -24.40 -4.16 3.94
C ALA A 24 -24.46 -5.62 3.46
N ALA A 25 -24.47 -6.61 4.36
CA ALA A 25 -24.61 -8.03 4.02
C ALA A 25 -25.95 -8.37 3.33
N HIS A 26 -26.96 -7.51 3.43
CA HIS A 26 -28.31 -7.72 2.89
C HIS A 26 -28.80 -6.58 1.98
N LYS A 27 -27.91 -5.66 1.57
CA LYS A 27 -28.23 -4.46 0.80
C LYS A 27 -27.35 -4.35 -0.46
N SER A 28 -27.77 -3.54 -1.43
CA SER A 28 -26.99 -3.34 -2.65
C SER A 28 -25.68 -2.58 -2.35
N PRO A 29 -24.60 -2.82 -3.11
CA PRO A 29 -23.35 -2.07 -2.97
C PRO A 29 -23.52 -0.54 -3.09
N PHE A 30 -24.42 -0.08 -3.96
CA PHE A 30 -24.79 1.33 -4.08
C PHE A 30 -25.42 1.91 -2.80
N TRP A 31 -26.17 1.13 -2.04
CA TRP A 31 -26.72 1.59 -0.76
C TRP A 31 -25.61 1.90 0.24
N LEU A 32 -24.57 1.06 0.31
CA LEU A 32 -23.43 1.29 1.20
C LEU A 32 -22.66 2.55 0.81
N LEU A 33 -22.37 2.73 -0.49
CA LEU A 33 -21.67 3.91 -0.99
C LEU A 33 -22.47 5.19 -0.70
N ASP A 34 -23.80 5.18 -0.93
CA ASP A 34 -24.65 6.35 -0.66
C ASP A 34 -24.73 6.69 0.83
N GLN A 35 -24.86 5.68 1.70
CA GLN A 35 -24.89 5.90 3.15
C GLN A 35 -23.57 6.48 3.66
N LEU A 36 -22.42 5.95 3.23
CA LEU A 36 -21.12 6.47 3.63
C LEU A 36 -20.86 7.89 3.09
N HIS A 37 -21.28 8.16 1.85
CA HIS A 37 -21.22 9.50 1.29
C HIS A 37 -22.04 10.50 2.12
N GLN A 38 -23.28 10.18 2.50
CA GLN A 38 -24.12 11.07 3.33
C GLN A 38 -23.46 11.40 4.68
N GLN A 39 -22.83 10.40 5.32
CA GLN A 39 -22.16 10.59 6.61
C GLN A 39 -20.91 11.47 6.47
N LEU A 40 -20.08 11.23 5.46
CA LEU A 40 -18.90 12.06 5.18
C LEU A 40 -19.29 13.48 4.75
N GLN A 41 -20.40 13.64 4.01
CA GLN A 41 -20.92 14.96 3.63
C GLN A 41 -21.35 15.77 4.85
N ALA A 42 -22.03 15.14 5.81
CA ALA A 42 -22.40 15.79 7.07
C ALA A 42 -21.17 16.21 7.89
N GLN A 43 -20.09 15.42 7.85
CA GLN A 43 -18.82 15.78 8.50
C GLN A 43 -18.09 16.91 7.77
N GLN A 44 -18.05 16.89 6.44
CA GLN A 44 -17.44 17.94 5.63
C GLN A 44 -18.09 19.31 5.90
N ALA A 45 -19.40 19.34 6.19
CA ALA A 45 -20.11 20.54 6.59
C ALA A 45 -19.67 21.10 7.96
N GLN A 46 -19.10 20.27 8.83
CA GLN A 46 -18.63 20.64 10.17
C GLN A 46 -17.12 20.94 10.22
N GLY A 47 -16.36 20.47 9.23
CA GLY A 47 -14.92 20.71 9.11
C GLY A 47 -14.29 19.92 7.96
N PRO A 48 -13.01 20.16 7.62
CA PRO A 48 -12.35 19.42 6.56
C PRO A 48 -12.27 17.92 6.89
N LEU A 49 -12.50 17.09 5.87
CA LEU A 49 -12.35 15.64 5.99
C LEU A 49 -10.91 15.28 6.35
N GLN A 50 -10.73 14.20 7.11
CA GLN A 50 -9.39 13.69 7.38
C GLN A 50 -8.73 13.25 6.07
N PRO A 51 -7.39 13.39 5.92
CA PRO A 51 -6.70 13.05 4.68
C PRO A 51 -6.92 11.63 4.19
N ALA A 52 -7.07 10.67 5.12
CA ALA A 52 -7.36 9.26 4.81
C ALA A 52 -8.71 9.07 4.08
N TRP A 53 -9.70 9.94 4.36
CA TRP A 53 -11.02 9.89 3.74
C TRP A 53 -11.09 10.61 2.40
N GLN A 54 -10.09 11.41 2.03
CA GLN A 54 -10.15 12.22 0.80
C GLN A 54 -10.21 11.36 -0.47
N GLY A 55 -9.41 10.28 -0.54
CA GLY A 55 -9.44 9.36 -1.69
C GLY A 55 -10.77 8.63 -1.80
N TRP A 56 -11.31 8.17 -0.67
CA TRP A 56 -12.62 7.53 -0.60
C TRP A 56 -13.75 8.48 -0.95
N TRP A 57 -13.66 9.73 -0.49
CA TRP A 57 -14.61 10.78 -0.82
C TRP A 57 -14.70 11.03 -2.33
N ASP A 58 -13.55 11.08 -3.01
CA ASP A 58 -13.51 11.25 -4.46
C ASP A 58 -14.15 10.05 -5.18
N LEU A 59 -13.81 8.82 -4.75
CA LEU A 59 -14.37 7.59 -5.29
C LEU A 59 -15.90 7.49 -5.08
N LEU A 60 -16.38 7.87 -3.90
CA LEU A 60 -17.81 7.89 -3.57
C LEU A 60 -18.57 8.88 -4.45
N ARG A 61 -18.06 10.12 -4.60
CA ARG A 61 -18.68 11.12 -5.46
C ARG A 61 -18.73 10.66 -6.92
N PHE A 62 -17.65 10.04 -7.39
CA PHE A 62 -17.56 9.51 -8.75
C PHE A 62 -18.54 8.34 -8.97
N CYS A 63 -18.51 7.31 -8.12
CA CYS A 63 -19.36 6.12 -8.28
C CYS A 63 -20.86 6.42 -8.14
N LEU A 64 -21.22 7.47 -7.40
CA LEU A 64 -22.61 7.90 -7.21
C LEU A 64 -23.08 8.89 -8.29
N GLY A 65 -22.24 9.23 -9.27
CA GLY A 65 -22.60 10.16 -10.34
C GLY A 65 -23.00 11.56 -9.84
N ARG A 66 -22.43 12.01 -8.71
CA ARG A 66 -22.85 13.26 -8.05
C ARG A 66 -22.34 14.52 -8.75
N GLN A 67 -21.41 14.37 -9.69
CA GLN A 67 -20.73 15.47 -10.35
C GLN A 67 -20.33 15.07 -11.77
N SER A 68 -20.63 15.95 -12.74
CA SER A 68 -20.21 15.78 -14.14
C SER A 68 -18.70 15.76 -14.29
N ILE A 69 -18.21 14.95 -15.22
CA ILE A 69 -16.82 14.87 -15.66
C ILE A 69 -16.24 16.23 -16.05
N ALA A 70 -17.07 17.15 -16.57
CA ALA A 70 -16.66 18.51 -16.90
C ALA A 70 -16.11 19.26 -15.69
N LEU A 71 -16.76 19.11 -14.53
CA LEU A 71 -16.32 19.74 -13.28
C LEU A 71 -15.09 19.05 -12.68
N TRP A 72 -14.98 17.73 -12.83
CA TRP A 72 -13.78 16.99 -12.45
C TRP A 72 -12.56 17.46 -13.26
N LEU A 73 -12.72 17.64 -14.57
CA LEU A 73 -11.65 18.12 -15.45
C LEU A 73 -11.26 19.57 -15.13
N ALA A 74 -12.22 20.42 -14.76
CA ALA A 74 -11.98 21.83 -14.45
C ALA A 74 -11.22 22.05 -13.13
N HIS A 75 -11.52 21.25 -12.10
CA HIS A 75 -11.10 21.57 -10.73
C HIS A 75 -10.36 20.43 -10.03
N GLU A 76 -10.56 19.18 -10.44
CA GLU A 76 -10.18 18.00 -9.67
C GLU A 76 -9.51 16.91 -10.54
N ARG A 77 -8.77 17.34 -11.56
CA ARG A 77 -8.14 16.47 -12.56
C ARG A 77 -7.25 15.38 -11.96
N ALA A 78 -6.54 15.68 -10.87
CA ALA A 78 -5.71 14.72 -10.16
C ALA A 78 -6.52 13.60 -9.49
N ALA A 79 -7.74 13.88 -9.02
CA ALA A 79 -8.63 12.86 -8.50
C ALA A 79 -9.13 11.94 -9.61
N LEU A 80 -9.44 12.52 -10.78
CA LEU A 80 -9.87 11.76 -11.95
C LEU A 80 -8.78 10.81 -12.48
N GLN A 81 -7.51 11.24 -12.44
CA GLN A 81 -6.37 10.37 -12.76
C GLN A 81 -6.26 9.17 -11.82
N ARG A 82 -6.47 9.37 -10.51
CA ARG A 82 -6.49 8.26 -9.54
C ARG A 82 -7.63 7.28 -9.81
N ILE A 83 -8.82 7.81 -10.13
CA ILE A 83 -10.00 6.99 -10.45
C ILE A 83 -9.76 6.18 -11.73
N GLN A 84 -9.17 6.79 -12.76
CA GLN A 84 -8.81 6.10 -14.00
C GLN A 84 -7.81 4.96 -13.75
N ALA A 85 -6.76 5.21 -12.95
CA ALA A 85 -5.79 4.20 -12.59
C ALA A 85 -6.44 3.04 -11.81
N LEU A 86 -7.33 3.35 -10.86
CA LEU A 86 -8.07 2.32 -10.13
C LEU A 86 -9.00 1.52 -11.04
N ALA A 87 -9.67 2.17 -12.00
CA ALA A 87 -10.51 1.49 -12.98
C ALA A 87 -9.69 0.49 -13.82
N ALA A 88 -8.49 0.88 -14.25
CA ALA A 88 -7.58 -0.02 -14.97
C ALA A 88 -7.15 -1.21 -14.10
N LEU A 89 -6.75 -0.96 -12.84
CA LEU A 89 -6.37 -2.01 -11.89
C LEU A 89 -7.53 -2.97 -11.55
N ALA A 90 -8.76 -2.46 -11.54
CA ALA A 90 -9.98 -3.23 -11.32
C ALA A 90 -10.43 -4.02 -12.57
N GLY A 91 -9.65 -4.00 -13.66
CA GLY A 91 -9.99 -4.66 -14.93
C GLY A 91 -11.16 -4.01 -15.68
N GLN A 92 -11.49 -2.75 -15.36
CA GLN A 92 -12.58 -2.00 -16.01
C GLN A 92 -12.03 -1.24 -17.22
N GLU A 93 -11.56 -1.98 -18.24
CA GLU A 93 -10.85 -1.42 -19.41
C GLU A 93 -11.64 -0.31 -20.11
N MET A 94 -12.94 -0.53 -20.36
CA MET A 94 -13.79 0.47 -21.02
C MET A 94 -13.91 1.77 -20.23
N LEU A 95 -14.09 1.68 -18.91
CA LEU A 95 -14.16 2.87 -18.05
C LEU A 95 -12.80 3.58 -17.98
N ALA A 96 -11.70 2.82 -17.86
CA ALA A 96 -10.36 3.36 -17.85
C ALA A 96 -10.01 4.10 -19.16
N ASP A 97 -10.45 3.56 -20.29
CA ASP A 97 -10.27 4.17 -21.62
C ASP A 97 -11.10 5.45 -21.77
N ILE A 98 -12.38 5.43 -21.37
CA ILE A 98 -13.25 6.63 -21.38
C ILE A 98 -12.62 7.74 -20.54
N LEU A 99 -12.15 7.41 -19.34
CA LEU A 99 -11.51 8.38 -18.45
C LEU A 99 -10.15 8.87 -18.99
N SER A 100 -9.37 7.99 -19.64
CA SER A 100 -8.11 8.36 -20.29
C SER A 100 -8.35 9.36 -21.43
N GLN A 101 -9.35 9.11 -22.27
CA GLN A 101 -9.74 10.03 -23.35
C GLN A 101 -10.24 11.37 -22.78
N ALA A 102 -11.06 11.32 -21.73
CA ALA A 102 -11.54 12.53 -21.05
C ALA A 102 -10.39 13.36 -20.47
N LEU A 103 -9.41 12.71 -19.84
CA LEU A 103 -8.19 13.36 -19.37
C LEU A 103 -7.38 13.95 -20.53
N GLN A 104 -7.36 13.34 -21.71
CA GLN A 104 -6.71 13.92 -22.89
C GLN A 104 -7.49 15.08 -23.53
N GLY A 105 -8.64 15.47 -22.97
CA GLY A 105 -9.47 16.56 -23.47
C GLY A 105 -10.38 16.14 -24.64
N GLN A 106 -10.63 14.84 -24.78
CA GLN A 106 -11.48 14.26 -25.81
C GLN A 106 -12.82 13.85 -25.20
N ALA A 107 -13.88 14.61 -25.50
CA ALA A 107 -15.24 14.24 -25.11
C ALA A 107 -15.76 13.06 -25.96
N GLN A 108 -16.53 12.17 -25.34
CA GLN A 108 -17.24 11.11 -26.04
C GLN A 108 -18.35 11.68 -26.93
N PRO A 109 -18.71 11.00 -28.01
CA PRO A 109 -19.86 11.39 -28.81
C PRO A 109 -21.14 11.37 -27.96
N PRO A 110 -22.14 12.23 -28.27
CA PRO A 110 -23.44 12.22 -27.59
C PRO A 110 -24.07 10.84 -27.67
N LEU A 111 -24.67 10.37 -26.57
CA LEU A 111 -25.42 9.13 -26.56
C LEU A 111 -26.73 9.34 -27.33
N THR A 112 -26.93 8.58 -28.40
CA THR A 112 -28.17 8.61 -29.20
C THR A 112 -29.07 7.44 -28.83
N ILE A 113 -30.25 7.74 -28.27
CA ILE A 113 -31.30 6.76 -28.01
C ILE A 113 -32.23 6.72 -29.23
N THR A 114 -32.34 5.56 -29.88
CA THR A 114 -33.20 5.35 -31.04
C THR A 114 -34.42 4.54 -30.65
N PHE A 115 -35.62 5.09 -30.89
CA PHE A 115 -36.89 4.39 -30.72
C PHE A 115 -37.45 4.02 -32.09
N SER A 116 -37.41 2.72 -32.40
CA SER A 116 -38.03 2.18 -33.60
C SER A 116 -39.48 1.79 -33.35
N GLN A 117 -40.39 2.35 -34.14
CA GLN A 117 -41.82 2.03 -34.11
C GLN A 117 -42.22 1.35 -35.42
N LEU A 118 -42.94 0.23 -35.32
CA LEU A 118 -43.33 -0.59 -36.46
C LEU A 118 -44.25 0.21 -37.40
N GLY A 119 -43.75 0.59 -38.57
CA GLY A 119 -44.48 1.37 -39.59
C GLY A 119 -44.29 2.90 -39.53
N HIS A 120 -43.39 3.40 -38.68
CA HIS A 120 -43.03 4.82 -38.58
C HIS A 120 -41.52 5.03 -38.72
N GLU A 121 -41.09 6.28 -38.96
CA GLU A 121 -39.67 6.65 -38.94
C GLU A 121 -39.12 6.55 -37.52
N ASP A 122 -37.85 6.15 -37.41
CA ASP A 122 -37.14 6.04 -36.14
C ASP A 122 -37.00 7.42 -35.49
N LEU A 123 -37.28 7.50 -34.18
CA LEU A 123 -37.06 8.71 -33.40
C LEU A 123 -35.69 8.64 -32.74
N HIS A 124 -34.82 9.63 -33.03
CA HIS A 124 -33.49 9.75 -32.44
C HIS A 124 -33.46 10.89 -31.41
N PHE A 125 -33.07 10.56 -30.18
CA PHE A 125 -32.86 11.53 -29.11
C PHE A 125 -31.39 11.52 -28.70
N ASN A 126 -30.74 12.68 -28.71
CA ASN A 126 -29.37 12.82 -28.25
C ASN A 126 -29.35 13.39 -26.83
N THR A 127 -28.46 12.87 -25.98
CA THR A 127 -28.12 13.54 -24.72
C THR A 127 -27.55 14.92 -25.03
N GLN A 128 -28.08 15.96 -24.37
CA GLN A 128 -27.60 17.33 -24.50
C GLN A 128 -27.03 17.79 -23.15
N ALA A 129 -25.83 18.36 -23.15
CA ALA A 129 -25.27 18.91 -21.92
C ALA A 129 -26.06 20.12 -21.41
N THR A 130 -26.28 20.10 -20.11
CA THR A 130 -26.59 21.28 -19.30
C THR A 130 -25.36 22.20 -19.21
N PRO A 131 -25.50 23.47 -18.78
CA PRO A 131 -24.37 24.39 -18.69
C PRO A 131 -23.22 23.92 -17.77
N GLN A 132 -23.50 23.01 -16.82
CA GLN A 132 -22.51 22.46 -15.89
C GLN A 132 -21.71 21.28 -16.48
N GLU A 133 -22.18 20.70 -17.57
CA GLU A 133 -21.54 19.60 -18.32
C GLU A 133 -20.71 20.14 -19.49
N HIS A 134 -20.52 21.46 -19.57
CA HIS A 134 -19.63 22.09 -20.54
C HIS A 134 -18.30 22.45 -19.90
N PHE A 135 -17.21 22.06 -20.55
CA PHE A 135 -15.86 22.45 -20.15
C PHE A 135 -14.97 22.59 -21.40
N ASP A 136 -14.16 23.65 -21.42
CA ASP A 136 -13.29 24.01 -22.54
C ASP A 136 -14.01 24.10 -23.90
N GLY A 137 -15.26 24.59 -23.88
CA GLY A 137 -16.10 24.74 -25.08
C GLY A 137 -16.65 23.43 -25.66
N GLN A 138 -16.47 22.29 -24.96
CA GLN A 138 -16.97 20.98 -25.37
C GLN A 138 -18.16 20.53 -24.50
N ASP A 139 -19.04 19.73 -25.09
CA ASP A 139 -20.15 19.03 -24.42
C ASP A 139 -19.64 17.69 -23.87
N TRP A 140 -19.73 17.50 -22.55
CA TRP A 140 -19.28 16.28 -21.87
C TRP A 140 -20.40 15.32 -21.48
N ALA A 141 -21.67 15.61 -21.80
CA ALA A 141 -22.80 14.76 -21.40
C ALA A 141 -22.75 13.36 -22.01
N GLY A 142 -22.20 13.23 -23.22
CA GLY A 142 -21.92 11.92 -23.83
C GLY A 142 -20.92 11.10 -23.00
N THR A 143 -19.91 11.77 -22.43
CA THR A 143 -18.90 11.13 -21.57
C THR A 143 -19.50 10.72 -20.23
N ASP A 144 -20.32 11.58 -19.61
CA ASP A 144 -21.03 11.25 -18.37
C ASP A 144 -21.97 10.04 -18.57
N ALA A 145 -22.73 10.02 -19.66
CA ALA A 145 -23.59 8.88 -20.00
C ALA A 145 -22.79 7.59 -20.25
N ALA A 146 -21.61 7.68 -20.87
CA ALA A 146 -20.72 6.54 -21.07
C ALA A 146 -20.14 6.02 -19.73
N ILE A 147 -19.78 6.93 -18.82
CA ILE A 147 -19.35 6.58 -17.46
C ILE A 147 -20.48 5.87 -16.72
N ASP A 148 -21.71 6.35 -16.78
CA ASP A 148 -22.86 5.72 -16.13
C ASP A 148 -23.11 4.28 -16.65
N LEU A 149 -22.98 4.08 -17.97
CA LEU A 149 -23.14 2.77 -18.61
C LEU A 149 -22.06 1.75 -18.20
N HIS A 150 -20.84 2.22 -17.93
CA HIS A 150 -19.69 1.36 -17.63
C HIS A 150 -19.24 1.41 -16.16
N GLY A 151 -19.86 2.26 -15.34
CA GLY A 151 -19.47 2.53 -13.96
C GLY A 151 -20.04 1.55 -12.95
N GLU A 152 -21.06 0.77 -13.29
CA GLU A 152 -21.75 -0.09 -12.34
C GLU A 152 -20.82 -1.15 -11.73
N THR A 153 -20.04 -1.86 -12.55
CA THR A 153 -19.12 -2.89 -12.06
C THR A 153 -17.96 -2.28 -11.27
N PHE A 154 -17.52 -1.08 -11.66
CA PHE A 154 -16.53 -0.31 -10.91
C PHE A 154 -17.03 0.08 -9.52
N ALA A 155 -18.28 0.56 -9.40
CA ALA A 155 -18.90 0.88 -8.12
C ALA A 155 -19.00 -0.36 -7.20
N HIS A 156 -19.27 -1.55 -7.76
CA HIS A 156 -19.23 -2.80 -7.01
C HIS A 156 -17.84 -3.12 -6.47
N THR A 157 -16.79 -2.95 -7.29
CA THR A 157 -15.40 -3.14 -6.85
C THR A 157 -15.02 -2.15 -5.76
N VAL A 158 -15.38 -0.87 -5.91
CA VAL A 158 -15.13 0.17 -4.90
C VAL A 158 -15.87 -0.13 -3.59
N ALA A 159 -17.11 -0.58 -3.66
CA ALA A 159 -17.87 -0.96 -2.46
C ALA A 159 -17.28 -2.18 -1.75
N GLN A 160 -16.74 -3.15 -2.50
CA GLN A 160 -16.05 -4.31 -1.92
C GLN A 160 -14.73 -3.88 -1.26
N LEU A 161 -13.91 -3.08 -1.96
CA LEU A 161 -12.67 -2.51 -1.43
C LEU A 161 -12.95 -1.73 -0.14
N LEU A 162 -13.99 -0.89 -0.14
CA LEU A 162 -14.40 -0.10 1.01
C LEU A 162 -14.85 -0.96 2.19
N ARG A 163 -15.49 -2.11 1.94
CA ARG A 163 -15.87 -3.06 3.00
C ARG A 163 -14.65 -3.73 3.63
N ASP A 164 -13.68 -4.09 2.80
CA ASP A 164 -12.49 -4.80 3.25
C ASP A 164 -11.58 -3.86 4.06
N GLU A 165 -11.54 -2.58 3.70
CA GLU A 165 -10.76 -1.53 4.36
C GLU A 165 -11.51 -0.83 5.51
N LEU A 166 -12.83 -1.04 5.62
CA LEU A 166 -13.71 -0.31 6.55
C LEU A 166 -13.25 -0.39 8.02
N ALA A 167 -12.68 -1.53 8.40
CA ALA A 167 -12.21 -1.80 9.76
C ALA A 167 -10.89 -1.08 10.10
N GLU A 168 -10.12 -0.68 9.09
CA GLU A 168 -8.82 -0.03 9.24
C GLU A 168 -8.90 1.49 9.06
N LEU A 169 -10.02 2.00 8.53
CA LEU A 169 -10.21 3.44 8.32
C LEU A 169 -10.52 4.16 9.63
N PRO A 170 -9.78 5.23 9.98
CA PRO A 170 -10.04 6.01 11.18
C PRO A 170 -11.38 6.76 11.02
N TRP A 171 -12.41 6.29 11.70
CA TRP A 171 -13.69 7.02 11.74
C TRP A 171 -13.61 8.16 12.75
N PRO A 172 -14.11 9.36 12.41
CA PRO A 172 -14.22 10.41 13.41
C PRO A 172 -15.17 9.99 14.52
N ALA A 173 -14.70 10.06 15.76
CA ALA A 173 -15.51 9.83 16.96
C ALA A 173 -16.49 11.00 17.18
N ALA A 174 -17.47 11.19 16.29
CA ALA A 174 -18.60 12.10 16.50
C ALA A 174 -19.68 11.91 15.44
N ILE A 175 -20.37 10.76 15.48
CA ILE A 175 -21.81 10.72 15.18
C ILE A 175 -22.46 9.77 16.20
N THR A 176 -22.20 10.02 17.49
CA THR A 176 -23.14 9.60 18.52
C THR A 176 -24.28 10.60 18.49
N ASP A 177 -25.47 10.13 18.11
CA ASP A 177 -26.77 10.75 18.27
C ASP A 177 -26.73 12.28 18.51
N ALA A 178 -26.84 13.03 17.41
CA ALA A 178 -27.35 14.38 17.48
C ALA A 178 -28.84 14.32 17.89
N ASP A 179 -29.09 14.04 19.18
CA ASP A 179 -30.33 14.40 19.89
C ASP A 179 -30.27 14.24 21.42
N ALA A 180 -29.13 13.86 22.01
CA ALA A 180 -29.00 13.84 23.47
C ALA A 180 -27.96 14.86 23.94
N THR A 181 -28.42 15.85 24.70
CA THR A 181 -27.67 16.81 25.53
C THR A 181 -27.18 18.10 24.85
N THR A 182 -28.15 18.90 24.39
CA THR A 182 -28.22 20.27 24.93
C THR A 182 -28.19 20.22 26.46
N ALA A 183 -27.29 20.99 27.05
CA ALA A 183 -27.14 21.35 28.47
C ALA A 183 -25.96 20.72 29.23
N ALA A 184 -25.16 21.62 29.82
CA ALA A 184 -23.98 21.45 30.66
C ALA A 184 -22.67 21.15 29.90
N ALA A 185 -21.65 21.99 29.84
CA ALA A 185 -21.27 23.05 30.77
C ALA A 185 -20.56 24.21 30.03
N ALA A 186 -21.10 25.41 30.28
CA ALA A 186 -20.36 26.65 30.17
C ALA A 186 -19.50 26.86 31.43
N GLY A 187 -18.31 27.41 31.24
CA GLY A 187 -17.47 28.03 32.28
C GLY A 187 -16.23 27.19 32.64
N GLY A 188 -14.99 27.66 32.50
CA GLY A 188 -14.46 28.96 32.09
C GLY A 188 -12.97 29.06 32.45
N ALA A 189 -12.25 29.98 31.78
CA ALA A 189 -10.97 30.65 32.14
C ALA A 189 -9.73 29.77 32.42
N ALA A 190 -8.49 30.25 32.33
CA ALA A 190 -7.75 31.25 31.56
C ALA A 190 -6.27 30.99 31.92
N ASP A 191 -5.36 31.49 31.08
CA ASP A 191 -3.95 31.79 31.33
C ASP A 191 -2.86 30.68 31.30
N ALA A 192 -2.07 30.73 30.22
CA ALA A 192 -0.72 31.31 30.18
C ALA A 192 0.50 30.38 29.92
N HIS A 193 1.26 30.84 28.92
CA HIS A 193 2.71 30.73 28.68
C HIS A 193 3.28 29.55 27.85
N ALA A 194 3.81 29.96 26.69
CA ALA A 194 4.65 29.24 25.74
C ALA A 194 6.04 28.87 26.31
N PRO A 195 6.85 28.06 25.59
CA PRO A 195 7.68 28.64 24.52
C PRO A 195 7.78 27.81 23.23
N GLN A 196 8.08 28.53 22.15
CA GLN A 196 8.41 28.06 20.79
C GLN A 196 9.66 27.16 20.76
N PRO A 197 9.76 26.27 19.75
CA PRO A 197 11.02 25.97 19.11
C PRO A 197 11.08 26.49 17.66
N GLN A 198 12.30 26.86 17.30
CA GLN A 198 12.72 27.59 16.12
C GLN A 198 12.57 26.79 14.82
N ALA A 199 12.36 27.55 13.74
CA ALA A 199 12.45 27.11 12.37
C ALA A 199 13.86 26.57 12.05
N THR A 200 13.92 25.33 11.55
CA THR A 200 15.11 24.80 10.89
C THR A 200 14.89 24.91 9.39
N GLN A 201 15.73 25.71 8.73
CA GLN A 201 15.78 25.87 7.28
C GLN A 201 16.10 24.53 6.59
N PRO A 202 15.60 24.31 5.35
CA PRO A 202 15.91 23.12 4.58
C PRO A 202 17.38 23.11 4.16
N ALA A 203 18.10 22.05 4.54
CA ALA A 203 19.44 21.79 4.05
C ALA A 203 19.39 21.50 2.54
N GLN A 204 20.13 22.32 1.80
CA GLN A 204 20.34 22.23 0.36
C GLN A 204 20.94 20.87 -0.01
N ALA A 205 20.44 20.30 -1.10
CA ALA A 205 21.01 19.14 -1.76
C ALA A 205 22.44 19.42 -2.22
N PRO A 206 23.40 18.51 -2.02
CA PRO A 206 24.61 18.49 -2.81
C PRO A 206 24.28 17.87 -4.18
N GLN A 207 24.32 18.71 -5.21
CA GLN A 207 24.59 18.26 -6.58
C GLN A 207 25.99 17.64 -6.60
N ASP A 208 26.10 16.39 -7.01
CA ASP A 208 27.37 15.82 -7.43
C ASP A 208 27.12 14.87 -8.61
N ASP A 209 27.45 15.36 -9.81
CA ASP A 209 27.52 14.60 -11.06
C ASP A 209 28.76 13.69 -11.00
N GLY A 210 28.59 12.51 -10.40
CA GLY A 210 29.51 11.38 -10.51
C GLY A 210 29.02 10.35 -11.52
N PRO A 211 29.89 9.48 -12.06
CA PRO A 211 29.50 8.47 -13.06
C PRO A 211 28.37 7.63 -12.48
N SER A 212 27.21 7.64 -13.15
CA SER A 212 25.98 7.02 -12.70
C SER A 212 26.27 5.60 -12.20
N GLN A 213 26.25 5.40 -10.88
CA GLN A 213 26.52 4.09 -10.30
C GLN A 213 25.51 3.10 -10.90
N PRO A 214 25.96 1.92 -11.37
CA PRO A 214 25.03 0.94 -11.90
C PRO A 214 23.98 0.63 -10.82
N PRO A 215 22.71 0.48 -11.19
CA PRO A 215 21.65 0.10 -10.25
C PRO A 215 22.09 -1.11 -9.41
N ALA A 216 21.82 -1.06 -8.10
CA ALA A 216 22.48 -1.95 -7.13
C ALA A 216 22.38 -3.45 -7.50
N LEU A 217 21.23 -3.90 -8.01
CA LEU A 217 21.03 -5.29 -8.45
C LEU A 217 21.94 -5.70 -9.61
N ARG A 218 22.17 -4.80 -10.57
CA ARG A 218 23.10 -5.03 -11.69
C ARG A 218 24.54 -5.18 -11.21
N ALA A 219 24.95 -4.39 -10.21
CA ALA A 219 26.28 -4.50 -9.63
C ALA A 219 26.47 -5.84 -8.91
N ILE A 220 25.46 -6.31 -8.17
CA ILE A 220 25.51 -7.56 -7.40
C ILE A 220 25.67 -8.78 -8.32
N THR A 221 24.89 -8.86 -9.40
CA THR A 221 24.95 -10.02 -10.32
C THR A 221 26.29 -10.13 -11.03
N GLN A 222 26.95 -9.01 -11.30
CA GLN A 222 28.27 -8.96 -11.94
C GLN A 222 29.42 -9.24 -10.97
N ALA A 223 29.32 -8.78 -9.71
CA ALA A 223 30.41 -8.86 -8.74
C ALA A 223 30.63 -10.26 -8.15
N HIS A 224 29.60 -11.12 -8.12
CA HIS A 224 29.63 -12.37 -7.36
C HIS A 224 29.43 -13.65 -8.19
N PRO A 225 30.34 -14.00 -9.13
CA PRO A 225 30.28 -15.27 -9.85
C PRO A 225 30.62 -16.49 -8.97
N ARG A 226 31.19 -16.27 -7.78
CA ARG A 226 31.50 -17.30 -6.78
C ARG A 226 31.24 -16.77 -5.37
N LEU A 227 30.90 -17.66 -4.46
CA LEU A 227 30.71 -17.33 -3.04
C LEU A 227 31.60 -18.21 -2.16
N ALA A 228 32.27 -17.60 -1.18
CA ALA A 228 33.00 -18.31 -0.15
C ALA A 228 32.02 -18.82 0.92
N LEU A 229 32.07 -20.12 1.20
CA LEU A 229 31.23 -20.81 2.17
C LEU A 229 32.11 -21.66 3.09
N GLN A 230 31.57 -22.06 4.23
CA GLN A 230 32.26 -22.88 5.20
C GLN A 230 31.56 -24.23 5.39
N ALA A 231 32.31 -25.33 5.41
CA ALA A 231 31.77 -26.65 5.69
C ALA A 231 31.37 -26.80 7.16
N LEU A 232 30.19 -27.38 7.40
CA LEU A 232 29.66 -27.62 8.74
C LEU A 232 30.48 -28.63 9.56
N ALA A 233 31.12 -29.59 8.90
CA ALA A 233 31.79 -30.71 9.58
C ALA A 233 33.13 -30.33 10.21
N ASP A 234 33.95 -29.57 9.49
CA ASP A 234 35.35 -29.29 9.86
C ASP A 234 35.72 -27.81 9.75
N GLY A 235 34.78 -26.95 9.32
CA GLY A 235 35.02 -25.53 9.14
C GLY A 235 35.87 -25.19 7.91
N ALA A 236 36.12 -26.14 7.01
CA ALA A 236 36.90 -25.89 5.80
C ALA A 236 36.18 -24.87 4.88
N SER A 237 36.92 -23.91 4.34
CA SER A 237 36.36 -22.94 3.39
C SER A 237 36.36 -23.49 1.96
N ALA A 238 35.25 -23.32 1.26
CA ALA A 238 35.09 -23.71 -0.13
C ALA A 238 34.48 -22.56 -0.95
N TRP A 239 34.90 -22.44 -2.20
CA TRP A 239 34.39 -21.45 -3.13
C TRP A 239 33.47 -22.11 -4.15
N LEU A 240 32.17 -21.89 -4.03
CA LEU A 240 31.19 -22.42 -4.97
C LEU A 240 30.90 -21.43 -6.11
N PRO A 241 30.72 -21.91 -7.35
CA PRO A 241 30.20 -21.08 -8.44
C PRO A 241 28.73 -20.74 -8.18
N MET A 242 28.36 -19.51 -8.51
CA MET A 242 27.03 -18.95 -8.29
C MET A 242 26.41 -18.52 -9.62
N GLN A 243 25.12 -18.78 -9.75
CA GLN A 243 24.27 -18.26 -10.82
C GLN A 243 23.34 -17.19 -10.27
N HIS A 244 22.96 -16.24 -11.11
CA HIS A 244 22.00 -15.20 -10.77
C HIS A 244 21.00 -15.05 -11.90
N HIS A 245 19.72 -14.97 -11.55
CA HIS A 245 18.62 -14.85 -12.49
C HIS A 245 17.80 -13.62 -12.13
N SER A 246 17.90 -12.57 -12.92
CA SER A 246 17.15 -11.33 -12.72
C SER A 246 15.94 -11.27 -13.64
N GLN A 247 14.84 -10.71 -13.14
CA GLN A 247 13.68 -10.41 -13.99
C GLN A 247 13.91 -9.09 -14.75
N PRO A 248 13.20 -8.86 -15.86
CA PRO A 248 13.21 -7.57 -16.55
C PRO A 248 12.86 -6.41 -15.60
N ALA A 249 13.31 -5.20 -15.93
CA ALA A 249 12.91 -4.01 -15.20
C ALA A 249 11.36 -3.88 -15.19
N PRO A 250 10.76 -3.42 -14.08
CA PRO A 250 9.34 -3.12 -14.04
C PRO A 250 9.04 -1.92 -14.96
N GLU A 251 7.78 -1.79 -15.37
CA GLU A 251 7.32 -0.60 -16.10
C GLU A 251 7.49 0.65 -15.21
N PRO A 252 7.94 1.80 -15.77
CA PRO A 252 8.14 3.02 -14.98
C PRO A 252 6.89 3.45 -14.19
N ASP A 253 5.71 3.32 -14.80
CA ASP A 253 4.42 3.68 -14.21
C ASP A 253 4.12 2.85 -12.95
N LEU A 254 4.57 1.58 -12.92
CA LEU A 254 4.44 0.70 -11.76
C LEU A 254 5.28 1.20 -10.59
N LEU A 255 6.52 1.66 -10.85
CA LEU A 255 7.39 2.23 -9.83
C LEU A 255 6.82 3.54 -9.27
N GLU A 256 6.30 4.40 -10.15
CA GLU A 256 5.65 5.66 -9.73
C GLU A 256 4.41 5.39 -8.87
N PHE A 257 3.58 4.43 -9.25
CA PHE A 257 2.42 3.99 -8.47
C PHE A 257 2.83 3.57 -7.05
N TYR A 258 3.82 2.68 -6.92
CA TYR A 258 4.25 2.18 -5.62
C TYR A 258 5.01 3.22 -4.79
N GLN A 259 5.70 4.15 -5.44
CA GLN A 259 6.32 5.29 -4.76
C GLN A 259 5.26 6.23 -4.19
N ALA A 260 4.15 6.46 -4.91
CA ALA A 260 3.02 7.24 -4.42
C ALA A 260 2.26 6.52 -3.30
N LEU A 261 2.09 5.19 -3.39
CA LEU A 261 1.37 4.39 -2.41
C LEU A 261 2.05 4.34 -1.04
N TRP A 262 3.37 4.14 -1.02
CA TRP A 262 4.12 3.90 0.23
C TRP A 262 5.07 5.02 0.64
N GLY A 263 5.27 6.02 -0.21
CA GLY A 263 6.00 7.25 0.10
C GLY A 263 7.51 7.06 0.31
N ALA A 264 8.10 8.01 1.07
CA ALA A 264 9.54 8.11 1.27
C ALA A 264 10.24 6.85 1.83
N PRO A 265 9.65 6.09 2.78
CA PRO A 265 10.28 4.88 3.32
C PRO A 265 10.67 3.84 2.27
N LEU A 266 9.93 3.76 1.15
CA LEU A 266 10.17 2.75 0.12
C LEU A 266 11.10 3.19 -1.00
N ALA A 267 11.43 4.48 -1.09
CA ALA A 267 12.13 5.06 -2.24
C ALA A 267 13.47 4.35 -2.55
N GLY A 268 14.25 4.02 -1.51
CA GLY A 268 15.52 3.32 -1.66
C GLY A 268 15.37 1.87 -2.17
N LEU A 269 14.26 1.20 -1.85
CA LEU A 269 13.97 -0.14 -2.33
C LEU A 269 13.53 -0.10 -3.80
N LEU A 270 12.62 0.81 -4.17
CA LEU A 270 12.16 0.99 -5.55
C LEU A 270 13.32 1.40 -6.48
N ALA A 271 14.24 2.25 -6.02
CA ALA A 271 15.44 2.62 -6.77
C ALA A 271 16.32 1.40 -7.11
N ALA A 272 16.41 0.40 -6.22
CA ALA A 272 17.13 -0.84 -6.51
C ALA A 272 16.42 -1.71 -7.56
N TYR A 273 15.08 -1.70 -7.54
CA TYR A 273 14.21 -2.45 -8.46
C TYR A 273 14.08 -1.81 -9.84
N ALA A 274 14.47 -0.55 -10.01
CA ALA A 274 14.40 0.17 -11.29
C ALA A 274 15.10 -0.54 -12.46
N SER A 275 16.06 -1.42 -12.17
CA SER A 275 16.76 -2.22 -13.20
C SER A 275 16.22 -3.63 -13.39
N HIS A 276 15.60 -4.21 -12.37
CA HIS A 276 15.15 -5.60 -12.35
C HIS A 276 14.01 -5.76 -11.36
N ASN A 277 12.87 -6.30 -11.79
CA ASN A 277 11.70 -6.56 -10.96
C ASN A 277 11.86 -7.86 -10.14
N GLY A 278 12.82 -7.86 -9.22
CA GLY A 278 13.19 -9.05 -8.47
C GLY A 278 14.26 -9.91 -9.15
N ALA A 279 14.83 -10.83 -8.38
CA ALA A 279 15.93 -11.68 -8.79
C ALA A 279 16.12 -12.88 -7.86
N ARG A 280 16.58 -14.00 -8.41
CA ARG A 280 17.12 -15.13 -7.66
C ARG A 280 18.64 -15.04 -7.70
N LEU A 281 19.23 -14.75 -6.54
CA LEU A 281 20.65 -14.49 -6.39
C LEU A 281 21.35 -15.64 -5.65
N PHE A 282 22.64 -15.82 -5.96
CA PHE A 282 23.51 -16.84 -5.37
C PHE A 282 22.94 -18.26 -5.51
N CYS A 283 22.43 -18.59 -6.71
CA CYS A 283 21.90 -19.91 -7.00
C CYS A 283 23.03 -20.92 -7.21
N HIS A 284 22.90 -22.11 -6.60
CA HIS A 284 23.82 -23.23 -6.82
C HIS A 284 23.07 -24.56 -6.69
N GLY A 285 23.03 -25.34 -7.78
CA GLY A 285 22.13 -26.48 -7.87
C GLY A 285 20.68 -26.04 -7.70
N ASP A 286 19.94 -26.72 -6.82
CA ASP A 286 18.55 -26.39 -6.49
C ASP A 286 18.42 -25.31 -5.41
N THR A 287 19.53 -24.89 -4.80
CA THR A 287 19.53 -23.91 -3.70
C THR A 287 19.51 -22.49 -4.25
N VAL A 288 18.54 -21.70 -3.78
CA VAL A 288 18.51 -20.23 -3.97
C VAL A 288 19.05 -19.58 -2.71
N GLY A 289 20.09 -18.75 -2.86
CA GLY A 289 20.66 -18.04 -1.73
C GLY A 289 19.74 -16.92 -1.23
N LEU A 290 19.33 -16.03 -2.14
CA LEU A 290 18.41 -14.94 -1.84
C LEU A 290 17.42 -14.79 -2.98
N GLU A 291 16.13 -14.85 -2.68
CA GLU A 291 15.07 -14.50 -3.61
C GLU A 291 14.58 -13.10 -3.28
N LEU A 292 14.76 -12.18 -4.23
CA LEU A 292 14.14 -10.86 -4.25
C LEU A 292 12.84 -10.99 -5.04
N PHE A 293 11.71 -10.79 -4.37
CA PHE A 293 10.39 -10.98 -4.94
C PHE A 293 10.05 -9.85 -5.90
N ALA A 294 9.41 -10.17 -7.02
CA ALA A 294 8.82 -9.15 -7.89
C ALA A 294 7.81 -8.30 -7.09
N ILE A 295 7.67 -7.03 -7.44
CA ILE A 295 6.89 -6.05 -6.66
C ILE A 295 5.44 -6.52 -6.49
N GLU A 296 4.86 -7.12 -7.52
CA GLU A 296 3.50 -7.66 -7.56
C GLU A 296 3.29 -8.79 -6.55
N GLN A 297 4.37 -9.45 -6.12
CA GLN A 297 4.33 -10.55 -5.17
C GLN A 297 4.39 -10.07 -3.71
N TRP A 298 4.81 -8.83 -3.44
CA TRP A 298 5.00 -8.35 -2.07
C TRP A 298 3.76 -8.48 -1.18
N PRO A 299 2.52 -8.14 -1.64
CA PRO A 299 1.32 -8.32 -0.82
C PRO A 299 1.06 -9.79 -0.46
N GLN A 300 1.29 -10.70 -1.42
CA GLN A 300 1.13 -12.13 -1.18
C GLN A 300 2.15 -12.64 -0.15
N GLN A 301 3.41 -12.19 -0.24
CA GLN A 301 4.46 -12.61 0.71
C GLN A 301 4.21 -12.00 2.09
N GLN A 302 3.71 -10.77 2.17
CA GLN A 302 3.30 -10.15 3.42
C GLN A 302 2.17 -10.93 4.10
N ALA A 303 1.14 -11.32 3.35
CA ALA A 303 0.05 -12.15 3.89
C ALA A 303 0.57 -13.48 4.47
N ARG A 304 1.51 -14.14 3.78
CA ARG A 304 2.17 -15.37 4.25
C ARG A 304 2.99 -15.14 5.51
N MET A 305 3.77 -14.06 5.55
CA MET A 305 4.55 -13.68 6.73
C MET A 305 3.63 -13.42 7.93
N LEU A 306 2.58 -12.62 7.77
CA LEU A 306 1.63 -12.32 8.85
C LEU A 306 0.91 -13.59 9.33
N GLN A 307 0.55 -14.50 8.42
CA GLN A 307 -0.01 -15.80 8.78
C GLN A 307 0.98 -16.63 9.59
N ALA A 308 2.25 -16.70 9.18
CA ALA A 308 3.28 -17.41 9.92
C ALA A 308 3.51 -16.82 11.32
N ALA A 309 3.56 -15.48 11.43
CA ALA A 309 3.71 -14.78 12.69
C ALA A 309 2.53 -15.03 13.65
N ARG A 310 1.30 -15.10 13.13
CA ARG A 310 0.10 -15.47 13.92
C ARG A 310 0.16 -16.92 14.43
N GLN A 311 0.64 -17.85 13.59
CA GLN A 311 0.67 -19.28 13.92
C GLN A 311 1.75 -19.66 14.93
N HIS A 312 2.91 -19.00 14.87
CA HIS A 312 4.08 -19.35 15.70
C HIS A 312 4.21 -18.47 16.95
N GLY A 313 3.32 -17.49 17.09
CA GLY A 313 3.14 -16.67 18.29
C GLY A 313 4.10 -15.47 18.34
N TRP A 314 3.54 -14.27 18.36
CA TRP A 314 4.27 -13.08 18.77
C TRP A 314 4.41 -13.10 20.31
N PRO A 315 5.63 -12.98 20.86
CA PRO A 315 5.94 -13.25 22.26
C PRO A 315 5.22 -12.31 23.24
N GLU A 316 4.81 -11.12 22.81
CA GLU A 316 4.22 -10.13 23.70
C GLU A 316 2.70 -10.28 23.90
N GLN A 317 1.95 -10.85 22.93
CA GLN A 317 0.52 -11.19 23.07
C GLN A 317 0.11 -12.31 22.10
N PRO A 318 -0.49 -13.43 22.57
CA PRO A 318 -1.00 -14.48 21.68
C PRO A 318 -2.12 -13.93 20.78
N GLY A 319 -1.81 -13.68 19.51
CA GLY A 319 -2.79 -13.30 18.48
C GLY A 319 -2.79 -11.83 18.04
N ALA A 320 -2.12 -10.92 18.77
CA ALA A 320 -2.00 -9.51 18.37
C ALA A 320 -0.60 -9.23 17.82
N LEU A 321 -0.52 -9.01 16.51
CA LEU A 321 0.71 -8.55 15.85
C LEU A 321 0.83 -7.02 16.00
N PRO A 322 2.05 -6.45 16.04
CA PRO A 322 2.22 -5.00 16.04
C PRO A 322 1.73 -4.36 14.74
N ASP A 323 1.02 -3.24 14.83
CA ASP A 323 0.47 -2.53 13.66
C ASP A 323 1.52 -2.20 12.59
N TRP A 324 2.75 -1.84 13.02
CA TRP A 324 3.83 -1.54 12.08
C TRP A 324 4.23 -2.75 11.22
N LEU A 325 4.02 -3.97 11.69
CA LEU A 325 4.31 -5.19 10.92
C LEU A 325 3.32 -5.37 9.76
N HIS A 326 2.08 -4.89 9.91
CA HIS A 326 1.06 -4.87 8.86
C HIS A 326 1.41 -3.88 7.74
N SER A 327 2.23 -2.88 8.03
CA SER A 327 2.74 -1.92 7.04
C SER A 327 3.99 -2.42 6.28
N ALA A 328 4.51 -3.60 6.63
CA ALA A 328 5.84 -4.03 6.18
C ALA A 328 5.82 -4.70 4.81
N VAL A 329 6.63 -4.18 3.90
CA VAL A 329 6.85 -4.77 2.57
C VAL A 329 7.81 -5.95 2.68
N CYS A 330 7.33 -7.14 2.29
CA CYS A 330 8.13 -8.37 2.24
C CYS A 330 8.80 -8.50 0.88
N PHE A 331 10.04 -8.02 0.75
CA PHE A 331 10.71 -7.88 -0.53
C PHE A 331 11.74 -8.98 -0.84
N ALA A 332 12.17 -9.75 0.17
CA ALA A 332 13.09 -10.85 -0.07
C ALA A 332 12.94 -12.00 0.93
N GLN A 333 13.53 -13.15 0.59
CA GLN A 333 13.61 -14.33 1.45
C GLN A 333 14.93 -15.07 1.25
N CYS A 334 15.46 -15.65 2.32
CA CYS A 334 16.72 -16.38 2.32
C CYS A 334 16.59 -17.75 2.99
N GLY A 335 16.82 -18.81 2.23
CA GLY A 335 16.93 -20.19 2.73
C GLY A 335 15.61 -20.82 3.17
N MET A 336 15.02 -20.38 4.28
CA MET A 336 13.81 -20.95 4.89
C MET A 336 12.53 -20.30 4.35
N GLU A 337 11.43 -21.05 4.32
CA GLU A 337 10.10 -20.58 3.86
C GLU A 337 9.46 -19.51 4.75
N ARG A 338 9.97 -19.26 5.96
CA ARG A 338 9.25 -18.52 7.01
C ARG A 338 9.89 -17.20 7.42
N GLU A 339 11.14 -16.96 7.07
CA GLU A 339 11.81 -15.70 7.42
C GLU A 339 11.98 -14.82 6.19
N TYR A 340 11.47 -13.60 6.31
CA TYR A 340 11.42 -12.61 5.24
C TYR A 340 12.28 -11.41 5.59
N TRP A 341 12.94 -10.86 4.59
CA TRP A 341 13.47 -9.50 4.65
C TRP A 341 12.32 -8.54 4.41
N ILE A 342 12.12 -7.66 5.39
CA ILE A 342 11.00 -6.72 5.40
C ILE A 342 11.46 -5.28 5.55
N LEU A 343 10.64 -4.38 5.03
CA LEU A 343 10.78 -2.94 5.18
C LEU A 343 9.44 -2.36 5.66
N PRO A 344 9.29 -2.03 6.96
CA PRO A 344 8.13 -1.33 7.47
C PRO A 344 7.97 0.03 6.79
N THR A 345 6.75 0.40 6.43
CA THR A 345 6.46 1.73 5.87
C THR A 345 5.94 2.70 6.92
N GLN A 346 5.52 2.18 8.08
CA GLN A 346 5.01 2.96 9.21
C GLN A 346 5.66 2.56 10.54
N GLY A 347 5.45 3.40 11.55
CA GLY A 347 5.94 3.15 12.91
C GLY A 347 7.43 3.45 13.12
N PRO A 348 7.99 3.06 14.28
CA PRO A 348 9.34 3.45 14.70
C PRO A 348 10.46 2.80 13.86
N LEU A 349 10.15 1.74 13.12
CA LEU A 349 11.07 1.03 12.24
C LEU A 349 10.83 1.37 10.76
N ALA A 350 10.02 2.40 10.46
CA ALA A 350 9.74 2.80 9.08
C ALA A 350 11.03 3.08 8.29
N GLY A 351 11.12 2.52 7.08
CA GLY A 351 12.27 2.65 6.18
C GLY A 351 13.47 1.79 6.54
N CYS A 352 13.49 1.16 7.72
CA CYS A 352 14.56 0.24 8.11
C CYS A 352 14.37 -1.13 7.45
N VAL A 353 15.46 -1.88 7.28
CA VAL A 353 15.41 -3.28 6.83
C VAL A 353 15.71 -4.21 8.00
N LEU A 354 14.88 -5.23 8.16
CA LEU A 354 14.98 -6.21 9.22
C LEU A 354 14.47 -7.59 8.77
N LEU A 355 14.76 -8.62 9.55
CA LEU A 355 14.19 -9.96 9.41
C LEU A 355 12.88 -10.09 10.18
N SER A 356 11.86 -10.67 9.53
CA SER A 356 10.50 -10.79 10.06
C SER A 356 10.37 -11.61 11.34
N GLU A 357 11.28 -12.55 11.61
CA GLU A 357 11.25 -13.39 12.82
C GLU A 357 12.39 -13.03 13.77
N THR A 358 13.63 -12.89 13.29
CA THR A 358 14.77 -12.64 14.20
C THR A 358 14.79 -11.22 14.76
N ASP A 359 14.61 -10.22 13.90
CA ASP A 359 14.83 -8.81 14.27
C ASP A 359 13.53 -8.14 14.72
N ALA A 360 12.43 -8.47 14.04
CA ALA A 360 11.11 -7.90 14.28
C ALA A 360 10.61 -8.22 15.70
N LEU A 361 10.84 -9.45 16.16
CA LEU A 361 10.52 -9.88 17.54
C LEU A 361 11.30 -9.11 18.61
N ALA A 362 12.53 -8.69 18.28
CA ALA A 362 13.37 -7.91 19.18
C ALA A 362 13.16 -6.39 19.01
N GLY A 363 12.29 -5.95 18.10
CA GLY A 363 12.12 -4.53 17.76
C GLY A 363 13.40 -3.89 17.22
N HIS A 364 14.30 -4.66 16.64
CA HIS A 364 15.61 -4.21 16.20
C HIS A 364 15.65 -3.97 14.69
N ARG A 365 16.33 -2.90 14.27
CA ARG A 365 16.70 -2.71 12.86
C ARG A 365 18.01 -3.42 12.57
N ARG A 366 18.10 -4.10 11.42
CA ARG A 366 19.36 -4.72 10.97
C ARG A 366 20.15 -3.82 10.03
N PHE A 367 19.44 -3.09 9.17
CA PHE A 367 19.99 -2.02 8.35
C PHE A 367 19.15 -0.76 8.51
N ALA A 368 19.81 0.40 8.42
CA ALA A 368 19.14 1.69 8.53
C ALA A 368 18.17 1.95 7.38
N ASP A 369 18.46 1.41 6.19
CA ASP A 369 17.68 1.60 4.97
C ASP A 369 17.97 0.49 3.93
N ALA A 370 17.20 0.49 2.83
CA ALA A 370 17.38 -0.43 1.71
C ALA A 370 18.75 -0.26 1.02
N ALA A 371 19.27 0.96 0.92
CA ALA A 371 20.58 1.21 0.30
C ALA A 371 21.69 0.49 1.07
N SER A 372 21.67 0.56 2.40
CA SER A 372 22.59 -0.12 3.31
C SER A 372 22.49 -1.64 3.19
N PHE A 373 21.28 -2.17 3.00
CA PHE A 373 21.07 -3.59 2.70
C PHE A 373 21.76 -4.00 1.39
N PHE A 374 21.52 -3.30 0.29
CA PHE A 374 22.13 -3.64 -1.00
C PHE A 374 23.65 -3.44 -1.03
N GLN A 375 24.16 -2.43 -0.31
CA GLN A 375 25.61 -2.23 -0.11
C GLN A 375 26.23 -3.41 0.66
N ALA A 376 25.56 -3.88 1.71
CA ALA A 376 26.00 -5.08 2.43
C ALA A 376 25.93 -6.34 1.54
N LEU A 377 24.94 -6.45 0.65
CA LEU A 377 24.84 -7.57 -0.29
C LEU A 377 25.97 -7.56 -1.31
N LEU A 378 26.37 -6.37 -1.78
CA LEU A 378 27.46 -6.20 -2.72
C LEU A 378 28.84 -6.47 -2.09
N HIS A 379 29.09 -6.03 -0.86
CA HIS A 379 30.42 -6.09 -0.27
C HIS A 379 30.63 -7.20 0.76
N ALA A 380 29.56 -7.67 1.39
CA ALA A 380 29.59 -8.67 2.45
C ALA A 380 28.36 -9.60 2.41
N PRO A 381 28.11 -10.33 1.30
CA PRO A 381 26.88 -11.08 1.08
C PRO A 381 26.57 -12.11 2.19
N ALA A 382 27.59 -12.66 2.84
CA ALA A 382 27.41 -13.58 3.97
C ALA A 382 26.61 -12.96 5.14
N ARG A 383 26.65 -11.63 5.34
CA ARG A 383 25.85 -10.94 6.38
C ARG A 383 24.35 -11.00 6.14
N ILE A 384 23.94 -11.18 4.88
CA ILE A 384 22.53 -11.28 4.47
C ILE A 384 22.17 -12.75 4.31
N LEU A 385 22.99 -13.50 3.56
CA LEU A 385 22.75 -14.92 3.27
C LEU A 385 22.80 -15.81 4.53
N GLY A 386 23.65 -15.46 5.51
CA GLY A 386 23.76 -16.18 6.78
C GLY A 386 22.87 -15.63 7.88
N ALA A 387 22.05 -14.61 7.62
CA ALA A 387 21.33 -13.89 8.66
C ALA A 387 20.28 -14.75 9.38
N SER A 388 19.65 -15.66 8.63
CA SER A 388 18.67 -16.63 9.16
C SER A 388 19.30 -17.87 9.80
N GLY A 389 20.62 -18.08 9.62
CA GLY A 389 21.33 -19.26 10.11
C GLY A 389 20.96 -20.60 9.44
N ASN A 390 20.09 -20.59 8.42
CA ASN A 390 19.50 -21.82 7.87
C ASN A 390 19.88 -22.11 6.41
N LEU A 391 20.50 -21.17 5.70
CA LEU A 391 20.89 -21.39 4.31
C LEU A 391 22.08 -22.35 4.20
N ARG A 392 21.89 -23.44 3.46
CA ARG A 392 22.92 -24.48 3.25
C ARG A 392 23.03 -24.84 1.78
N TYR A 393 24.27 -24.94 1.31
CA TYR A 393 24.61 -25.41 -0.03
C TYR A 393 25.21 -26.80 0.02
N ARG A 394 24.89 -27.63 -0.98
CA ARG A 394 25.52 -28.95 -1.14
C ARG A 394 26.74 -28.85 -2.05
N ASN A 395 27.83 -29.49 -1.64
CA ASN A 395 29.01 -29.72 -2.45
C ASN A 395 29.45 -31.18 -2.32
N GLY A 396 28.95 -32.05 -3.21
CA GLY A 396 29.05 -33.50 -3.04
C GLY A 396 28.34 -33.95 -1.75
N ALA A 397 29.06 -34.63 -0.86
CA ALA A 397 28.55 -35.06 0.44
C ALA A 397 28.62 -33.96 1.53
N ALA A 398 29.32 -32.85 1.28
CA ALA A 398 29.48 -31.78 2.25
C ALA A 398 28.31 -30.79 2.21
N LEU A 399 27.92 -30.29 3.38
CA LEU A 399 27.02 -29.15 3.55
C LEU A 399 27.84 -27.92 3.95
N LEU A 400 27.62 -26.83 3.22
CA LEU A 400 28.34 -25.57 3.37
C LEU A 400 27.37 -24.44 3.75
N GLU A 401 27.79 -23.49 4.57
CA GLU A 401 26.99 -22.34 5.00
C GLU A 401 27.71 -20.99 4.78
N PRO A 402 26.98 -19.87 4.62
CA PRO A 402 27.56 -18.53 4.57
C PRO A 402 28.09 -18.12 5.96
N ARG A 403 29.40 -17.94 6.09
CA ARG A 403 30.01 -17.55 7.36
C ARG A 403 30.00 -16.03 7.54
N VAL A 404 29.26 -15.53 8.53
CA VAL A 404 29.50 -14.18 9.06
C VAL A 404 30.75 -14.27 9.94
N ARG A 405 31.87 -13.63 9.55
CA ARG A 405 32.96 -13.42 10.50
C ARG A 405 32.37 -12.60 11.65
N ALA A 406 32.23 -13.20 12.83
CA ALA A 406 31.98 -12.44 14.04
C ALA A 406 33.13 -11.43 14.17
N THR A 407 32.89 -10.17 13.80
CA THR A 407 33.70 -9.09 14.32
C THR A 407 33.58 -9.19 15.82
N ALA A 408 34.69 -9.49 16.48
CA ALA A 408 34.80 -9.50 17.92
C ALA A 408 34.16 -8.22 18.45
N LEU A 409 32.95 -8.33 19.01
CA LEU A 409 32.49 -7.38 20.01
C LEU A 409 33.47 -7.57 21.16
N GLY A 410 34.45 -6.67 21.19
CA GLY A 410 35.51 -6.61 22.17
C GLY A 410 34.89 -6.67 23.57
N GLY A 411 35.49 -7.52 24.40
CA GLY A 411 35.06 -7.69 25.76
C GLY A 411 35.27 -6.44 26.61
N MET A 412 34.39 -6.36 27.60
CA MET A 412 34.63 -5.99 29.00
C MET A 412 34.88 -4.49 29.30
N PRO A 413 34.53 -4.02 30.51
CA PRO A 413 33.94 -4.74 31.66
C PRO A 413 32.45 -4.50 31.89
#